data_AF-A0A536P5W3-F1
#
_entry.id   AF-A0A536P5W3-F1
#
_cell.length_a   1.000
_cell.length_b   1.000
_cell.length_c   1.000
_cell.angle_alpha   90.00
_cell.angle_beta   90.00
_cell.angle_gamma   90.00
#
_symmetry.space_group_name_H-M   'P 1'
#
loop_
_entity.id
_entity.type
_entity.pdbx_description
1 polymer ?
#
loop_
_entity_poly.entity_id
_entity_poly.type
_entity_poly.pdbx_seq_one_letter_code
_entity_poly.pdbx_strand_id
1 'polypeptide(L)'
;MLDRVIPPTLWRALFVTPLILLLLPVSTASAAASPFASAMQSAAQARQVPLAVVEATAYVNTRWEWVATPSHNGGVGPMNVQPSQMALASSLSGHTEAQIKGDLAANLDAGAALLAYYHAAGTDLASWRTSVATTQGSLVASEIFNVLRSGASRTTSTGEAITLAPQAVTSAGTSGAASVDAPAAAATASPDYPSASWIPADPSNYSTANRTHDYPIDMIVIHDIEGSAASAIQDFQTPNYAASAHYVVGYDGAITQ
;
A
#
# COMPACT_ATOMS: atom_id res chain seq x y z
N MET A 1 33.84 -61.34 83.55
CA MET A 1 32.87 -61.58 82.45
C MET A 1 31.50 -61.23 83.04
N LEU A 2 30.85 -60.12 82.74
CA LEU A 2 30.46 -59.64 81.43
C LEU A 2 30.39 -58.10 81.37
N ASP A 3 30.70 -57.62 80.18
CA ASP A 3 30.69 -56.24 79.70
C ASP A 3 29.28 -55.79 79.27
N ARG A 4 28.99 -54.51 79.57
CA ARG A 4 28.41 -53.47 78.70
C ARG A 4 26.99 -53.55 78.08
N VAL A 5 26.29 -52.43 78.31
CA VAL A 5 25.75 -51.45 77.32
C VAL A 5 24.21 -51.35 77.10
N ILE A 6 23.78 -50.08 77.19
CA ILE A 6 22.46 -49.43 77.01
C ILE A 6 22.03 -49.44 75.53
N PRO A 7 20.71 -49.33 75.23
CA PRO A 7 20.29 -48.45 74.13
C PRO A 7 19.12 -47.49 74.45
N PRO A 8 18.88 -46.48 73.59
CA PRO A 8 18.20 -45.24 73.95
C PRO A 8 16.85 -44.96 73.23
N THR A 9 16.12 -44.04 73.84
CA THR A 9 15.10 -43.05 73.39
C THR A 9 14.42 -43.15 72.00
N LEU A 10 13.08 -43.05 72.05
CA LEU A 10 12.14 -42.80 70.96
C LEU A 10 12.33 -41.45 70.25
N TRP A 11 12.31 -41.44 68.92
CA TRP A 11 12.18 -40.23 68.09
C TRP A 11 10.80 -40.19 67.42
N ARG A 12 10.05 -39.11 67.64
CA ARG A 12 8.81 -38.78 66.93
C ARG A 12 9.15 -38.10 65.60
N ALA A 13 8.69 -38.65 64.48
CA ALA A 13 8.79 -38.01 63.17
C ALA A 13 7.57 -37.11 62.92
N LEU A 14 7.81 -35.81 62.71
CA LEU A 14 6.83 -34.82 62.28
C LEU A 14 6.88 -34.75 60.75
N PHE A 15 5.82 -35.13 60.04
CA PHE A 15 5.71 -34.94 58.59
C PHE A 15 5.16 -33.54 58.30
N VAL A 16 5.98 -32.67 57.73
CA VAL A 16 5.57 -31.39 57.14
C VAL A 16 5.42 -31.62 55.64
N THR A 17 4.18 -31.61 55.13
CA THR A 17 3.89 -31.61 53.69
C THR A 17 4.06 -30.19 53.14
N PRO A 18 4.88 -29.97 52.08
CA PRO A 18 4.95 -28.66 51.44
C PRO A 18 3.74 -28.47 50.52
N LEU A 19 2.95 -27.42 50.80
CA LEU A 19 1.92 -26.92 49.90
C LEU A 19 2.60 -26.19 48.73
N ILE A 20 2.68 -26.84 47.58
CA ILE A 20 3.20 -26.24 46.34
C ILE A 20 2.07 -25.43 45.70
N LEU A 21 2.15 -24.11 45.79
CA LEU A 21 1.26 -23.18 45.12
C LEU A 21 1.72 -23.03 43.66
N LEU A 22 1.05 -23.68 42.70
CA LEU A 22 1.28 -23.48 41.27
C LEU A 22 0.79 -22.08 40.85
N LEU A 23 1.73 -21.15 40.72
CA LEU A 23 1.52 -19.87 40.04
C LEU A 23 1.55 -20.11 38.52
N LEU A 24 0.38 -20.36 37.93
CA LEU A 24 0.24 -20.30 36.47
C LEU A 24 0.31 -18.82 36.05
N PRO A 25 1.21 -18.43 35.13
CA PRO A 25 1.17 -17.08 34.58
C PRO A 25 -0.09 -16.96 33.74
N VAL A 26 -1.06 -16.16 34.20
CA VAL A 26 -2.14 -15.67 33.35
C VAL A 26 -1.50 -14.70 32.36
N SER A 27 -1.07 -15.22 31.22
CA SER A 27 -0.68 -14.37 30.09
C SER A 27 -1.95 -13.74 29.54
N THR A 28 -2.23 -12.50 29.93
CA THR A 28 -3.15 -11.65 29.18
C THR A 28 -2.45 -11.29 27.88
N ALA A 29 -2.51 -12.19 26.89
CA ALA A 29 -2.15 -11.85 25.52
C ALA A 29 -3.15 -10.78 25.07
N SER A 30 -2.72 -9.52 25.07
CA SER A 30 -3.37 -8.52 24.23
C SER A 30 -3.36 -9.11 22.82
N ALA A 31 -4.54 -9.29 22.21
CA ALA A 31 -4.61 -9.67 20.81
C ALA A 31 -3.95 -8.53 20.03
N ALA A 32 -2.65 -8.68 19.75
CA ALA A 32 -1.95 -7.78 18.87
C ALA A 32 -2.73 -7.77 17.55
N ALA A 33 -3.04 -6.58 17.04
CA ALA A 33 -3.62 -6.44 15.72
C ALA A 33 -2.79 -7.31 14.74
N SER A 34 -3.46 -8.04 13.85
CA SER A 34 -2.77 -8.95 12.94
C SER A 34 -1.72 -8.17 12.16
N PRO A 35 -0.45 -8.63 12.12
CA PRO A 35 0.57 -8.03 11.28
C PRO A 35 0.08 -7.93 9.83
N PHE A 36 0.41 -6.84 9.15
CA PHE A 36 -0.02 -6.56 7.78
C PHE A 36 0.38 -7.70 6.84
N ALA A 37 1.60 -8.21 6.97
CA ALA A 37 2.10 -9.28 6.11
C ALA A 37 1.28 -10.58 6.25
N SER A 38 0.95 -10.98 7.49
CA SER A 38 0.17 -12.20 7.71
C SER A 38 -1.30 -12.03 7.30
N ALA A 39 -1.87 -10.83 7.47
CA ALA A 39 -3.21 -10.52 7.01
C ALA A 39 -3.30 -10.53 5.47
N MET A 40 -2.32 -9.94 4.76
CA MET A 40 -2.25 -9.99 3.29
C MET A 40 -2.08 -11.42 2.78
N GLN A 41 -1.20 -12.20 3.42
CA GLN A 41 -1.00 -13.62 3.12
C GLN A 41 -2.28 -14.43 3.27
N SER A 42 -3.05 -14.17 4.32
CA SER A 42 -4.31 -14.86 4.59
C SER A 42 -5.38 -14.51 3.54
N ALA A 43 -5.56 -13.22 3.24
CA ALA A 43 -6.49 -12.75 2.21
C ALA A 43 -6.16 -13.31 0.82
N ALA A 44 -4.87 -13.28 0.43
CA ALA A 44 -4.38 -13.82 -0.82
C ALA A 44 -4.70 -15.32 -0.96
N GLN A 45 -4.44 -16.11 0.09
CA GLN A 45 -4.73 -17.54 0.09
C GLN A 45 -6.23 -17.83 0.04
N ALA A 46 -7.03 -17.15 0.87
CA ALA A 46 -8.47 -17.35 0.95
C ALA A 46 -9.19 -17.05 -0.38
N ARG A 47 -8.67 -16.07 -1.13
CA ARG A 47 -9.28 -15.59 -2.39
C ARG A 47 -8.56 -16.05 -3.64
N GLN A 48 -7.51 -16.87 -3.50
CA GLN A 48 -6.69 -17.36 -4.60
C GLN A 48 -6.12 -16.24 -5.48
N VAL A 49 -5.82 -15.10 -4.87
CA VAL A 49 -5.16 -13.94 -5.52
C VAL A 49 -3.66 -14.08 -5.27
N PRO A 50 -2.78 -13.80 -6.26
CA PRO A 50 -1.35 -13.76 -6.02
C PRO A 50 -1.01 -12.77 -4.90
N LEU A 51 -0.24 -13.22 -3.90
CA LEU A 51 0.14 -12.39 -2.76
C LEU A 51 0.72 -11.04 -3.19
N ALA A 52 1.61 -11.05 -4.18
CA ALA A 52 2.23 -9.85 -4.70
C ALA A 52 1.22 -8.80 -5.20
N VAL A 53 0.07 -9.22 -5.76
CA VAL A 53 -0.99 -8.29 -6.20
C VAL A 53 -1.66 -7.63 -5.02
N VAL A 54 -1.95 -8.37 -3.95
CA VAL A 54 -2.50 -7.83 -2.69
C VAL A 54 -1.49 -6.87 -2.05
N GLU A 55 -0.22 -7.28 -1.94
CA GLU A 55 0.87 -6.47 -1.37
C GLU A 55 1.08 -5.18 -2.15
N ALA A 56 1.17 -5.24 -3.48
CA ALA A 56 1.35 -4.05 -4.31
C ALA A 56 0.15 -3.11 -4.23
N THR A 57 -1.09 -3.65 -4.19
CA THR A 57 -2.31 -2.84 -4.04
C THR A 57 -2.30 -2.08 -2.70
N ALA A 58 -2.06 -2.80 -1.60
CA ALA A 58 -1.96 -2.20 -0.27
C ALA A 58 -0.80 -1.20 -0.15
N TYR A 59 0.32 -1.46 -0.83
CA TYR A 59 1.44 -0.53 -0.86
C TYR A 59 1.11 0.76 -1.60
N VAL A 60 0.51 0.67 -2.80
CA VAL A 60 0.17 1.86 -3.58
C VAL A 60 -0.87 2.72 -2.88
N ASN A 61 -1.89 2.11 -2.29
CA ASN A 61 -2.96 2.85 -1.65
C ASN A 61 -2.56 3.49 -0.31
N THR A 62 -1.87 2.74 0.56
CA THR A 62 -1.60 3.20 1.93
C THR A 62 -0.19 2.94 2.43
N ARG A 63 0.73 2.48 1.57
CA ARG A 63 2.11 2.13 1.95
C ARG A 63 2.19 1.09 3.07
N TRP A 64 1.25 0.13 3.05
CA TRP A 64 1.04 -0.87 4.12
C TRP A 64 0.73 -0.27 5.49
N GLU A 65 0.02 0.85 5.52
CA GLU A 65 -0.53 1.43 6.75
C GLU A 65 -2.04 1.26 6.79
N TRP A 66 -2.56 1.17 8.02
CA TRP A 66 -3.96 1.43 8.24
C TRP A 66 -4.20 2.94 8.29
N VAL A 67 -5.00 3.44 7.35
CA VAL A 67 -5.45 4.84 7.33
C VAL A 67 -6.94 4.86 7.67
N ALA A 68 -7.27 5.41 8.85
CA ALA A 68 -8.64 5.42 9.35
C ALA A 68 -9.57 6.40 8.59
N THR A 69 -8.98 7.38 7.91
CA THR A 69 -9.72 8.36 7.10
C THR A 69 -9.92 7.81 5.69
N PRO A 70 -11.16 7.82 5.16
CA PRO A 70 -11.39 7.47 3.77
C PRO A 70 -10.60 8.36 2.81
N SER A 71 -10.21 7.81 1.66
CA SER A 71 -9.61 8.57 0.57
C SER A 71 -10.60 9.57 -0.02
N HIS A 72 -10.14 10.49 -0.89
CA HIS A 72 -11.01 11.50 -1.49
C HIS A 72 -12.18 10.90 -2.31
N ASN A 73 -11.99 9.71 -2.90
CA ASN A 73 -13.06 8.97 -3.58
C ASN A 73 -13.95 8.13 -2.62
N GLY A 74 -13.75 8.28 -1.31
CA GLY A 74 -14.49 7.59 -0.26
C GLY A 74 -14.03 6.16 0.01
N GLY A 75 -12.99 5.66 -0.67
CA GLY A 75 -12.46 4.32 -0.45
C GLY A 75 -11.78 4.17 0.91
N VAL A 76 -11.86 2.97 1.48
CA VAL A 76 -11.39 2.70 2.86
C VAL A 76 -10.30 1.65 2.92
N GLY A 77 -9.37 1.84 3.84
CA GLY A 77 -8.32 0.88 4.20
C GLY A 77 -7.30 0.61 3.08
N PRO A 78 -6.38 -0.35 3.29
CA PRO A 78 -5.31 -0.66 2.36
C PRO A 78 -5.78 -1.11 0.96
N MET A 79 -6.97 -1.71 0.84
CA MET A 79 -7.48 -2.11 -0.48
C MET A 79 -8.31 -1.03 -1.18
N ASN A 80 -8.44 0.16 -0.57
CA ASN A 80 -9.26 1.29 -1.05
C ASN A 80 -10.67 0.84 -1.50
N VAL A 81 -11.37 0.07 -0.66
CA VAL A 81 -12.71 -0.46 -1.00
C VAL A 81 -13.69 0.71 -1.14
N GLN A 82 -14.12 1.00 -2.37
CA GLN A 82 -14.91 2.19 -2.67
C GLN A 82 -16.38 2.04 -2.27
N PRO A 83 -17.11 3.15 -2.02
CA PRO A 83 -18.54 3.09 -1.70
C PRO A 83 -19.37 2.36 -2.76
N SER A 84 -19.04 2.54 -4.05
CA SER A 84 -19.70 1.87 -5.19
C SER A 84 -19.50 0.35 -5.20
N GLN A 85 -18.47 -0.16 -4.52
CA GLN A 85 -18.12 -1.57 -4.45
C GLN A 85 -18.50 -2.21 -3.11
N MET A 86 -18.88 -1.43 -2.10
CA MET A 86 -19.04 -1.89 -0.72
C MET A 86 -20.06 -3.01 -0.57
N ALA A 87 -21.21 -2.90 -1.23
CA ALA A 87 -22.24 -3.95 -1.20
C ALA A 87 -21.75 -5.27 -1.80
N LEU A 88 -21.04 -5.20 -2.93
CA LEU A 88 -20.45 -6.38 -3.57
C LEU A 88 -19.32 -6.96 -2.72
N ALA A 89 -18.44 -6.13 -2.18
CA ALA A 89 -17.33 -6.53 -1.32
C ALA A 89 -17.83 -7.26 -0.05
N SER A 90 -18.88 -6.71 0.58
CA SER A 90 -19.57 -7.33 1.71
C SER A 90 -20.16 -8.70 1.33
N SER A 91 -20.86 -8.79 0.20
CA SER A 91 -21.44 -10.05 -0.29
C SER A 91 -20.40 -11.12 -0.62
N LEU A 92 -19.26 -10.75 -1.20
CA LEU A 92 -18.21 -11.69 -1.61
C LEU A 92 -17.37 -12.15 -0.42
N SER A 93 -17.11 -11.24 0.52
CA SER A 93 -16.24 -11.52 1.66
C SER A 93 -16.97 -12.19 2.83
N GLY A 94 -18.25 -11.88 3.00
CA GLY A 94 -19.02 -12.24 4.19
C GLY A 94 -18.80 -11.28 5.37
N HIS A 95 -18.02 -10.21 5.19
CA HIS A 95 -17.81 -9.18 6.20
C HIS A 95 -18.87 -8.08 6.10
N THR A 96 -19.30 -7.57 7.25
CA THR A 96 -20.15 -6.38 7.32
C THR A 96 -19.37 -5.14 6.85
N GLU A 97 -20.09 -4.13 6.36
CA GLU A 97 -19.48 -2.85 6.00
C GLU A 97 -18.68 -2.22 7.15
N ALA A 98 -19.15 -2.36 8.39
CA ALA A 98 -18.43 -1.88 9.57
C ALA A 98 -17.08 -2.59 9.77
N GLN A 99 -17.01 -3.90 9.52
CA GLN A 99 -15.76 -4.65 9.57
C GLN A 99 -14.82 -4.22 8.45
N ILE A 100 -15.31 -4.09 7.21
CA ILE A 100 -14.48 -3.66 6.06
C ILE A 100 -13.88 -2.26 6.29
N LYS A 101 -14.59 -1.37 7.00
CA LYS A 101 -14.15 -0.01 7.34
C LYS A 101 -13.23 0.07 8.56
N GLY A 102 -13.18 -0.96 9.40
CA GLY A 102 -12.59 -0.88 10.74
C GLY A 102 -11.57 -1.96 11.07
N ASP A 103 -11.51 -3.04 10.29
CA ASP A 103 -10.64 -4.18 10.54
C ASP A 103 -9.73 -4.45 9.33
N LEU A 104 -8.44 -4.61 9.61
CA LEU A 104 -7.41 -4.81 8.60
C LEU A 104 -7.63 -6.10 7.80
N ALA A 105 -7.91 -7.21 8.48
CA ALA A 105 -8.10 -8.50 7.82
C ALA A 105 -9.36 -8.49 6.96
N ALA A 106 -10.45 -7.92 7.46
CA ALA A 106 -11.70 -7.79 6.72
C ALA A 106 -11.56 -6.89 5.49
N ASN A 107 -10.80 -5.78 5.58
CA ASN A 107 -10.55 -4.91 4.44
C ASN A 107 -9.71 -5.60 3.35
N LEU A 108 -8.62 -6.28 3.76
CA LEU A 108 -7.74 -7.02 2.85
C LEU A 108 -8.49 -8.17 2.16
N ASP A 109 -9.27 -8.94 2.92
CA ASP A 109 -10.07 -10.03 2.39
C ASP A 109 -11.16 -9.54 1.43
N ALA A 110 -11.89 -8.47 1.79
CA ALA A 110 -12.92 -7.89 0.92
C ALA A 110 -12.36 -7.29 -0.38
N GLY A 111 -11.21 -6.61 -0.31
CA GLY A 111 -10.51 -6.13 -1.49
C GLY A 111 -9.99 -7.27 -2.38
N ALA A 112 -9.40 -8.31 -1.78
CA ALA A 112 -8.95 -9.49 -2.53
C ALA A 112 -10.13 -10.24 -3.15
N ALA A 113 -11.28 -10.29 -2.49
CA ALA A 113 -12.49 -10.89 -3.03
C ALA A 113 -13.02 -10.13 -4.27
N LEU A 114 -12.96 -8.79 -4.27
CA LEU A 114 -13.27 -7.98 -5.46
C LEU A 114 -12.30 -8.28 -6.61
N LEU A 115 -11.00 -8.35 -6.34
CA LEU A 115 -10.00 -8.68 -7.34
C LEU A 115 -10.25 -10.06 -7.97
N ALA A 116 -10.54 -11.07 -7.15
CA ALA A 116 -10.87 -12.42 -7.61
C ALA A 116 -12.17 -12.45 -8.42
N TYR A 117 -13.20 -11.70 -8.00
CA TYR A 117 -14.49 -11.63 -8.71
C TYR A 117 -14.36 -11.08 -10.13
N TYR A 118 -13.54 -10.05 -10.34
CA TYR A 118 -13.31 -9.46 -11.66
C TYR A 118 -12.22 -10.15 -12.48
N HIS A 119 -11.51 -11.14 -11.91
CA HIS A 119 -10.51 -11.90 -12.62
C HIS A 119 -11.18 -13.01 -13.44
N ALA A 120 -11.15 -12.88 -14.76
CA ALA A 120 -11.88 -13.79 -15.64
C ALA A 120 -11.13 -15.11 -15.90
N ALA A 121 -9.81 -15.04 -16.16
CA ALA A 121 -8.99 -16.19 -16.51
C ALA A 121 -7.49 -15.86 -16.43
N GLY A 122 -6.65 -16.89 -16.42
CA GLY A 122 -5.19 -16.79 -16.38
C GLY A 122 -4.62 -17.12 -15.01
N THR A 123 -3.33 -17.42 -14.95
CA THR A 123 -2.66 -17.75 -13.68
C THR A 123 -1.38 -16.95 -13.47
N ASP A 124 -0.95 -16.21 -14.49
CA ASP A 124 0.20 -15.33 -14.47
C ASP A 124 -0.19 -13.94 -13.93
N LEU A 125 0.79 -13.20 -13.39
CA LEU A 125 0.55 -11.88 -12.82
C LEU A 125 -0.05 -10.88 -13.81
N ALA A 126 0.29 -10.99 -15.10
CA ALA A 126 -0.21 -10.08 -16.13
C ALA A 126 -1.72 -10.20 -16.34
N SER A 127 -2.29 -11.41 -16.17
CA SER A 127 -3.74 -11.63 -16.30
C SER A 127 -4.58 -10.87 -15.27
N TRP A 128 -3.99 -10.47 -14.13
CA TRP A 128 -4.67 -9.72 -13.08
C TRP A 128 -4.85 -8.22 -13.40
N ARG A 129 -4.23 -7.72 -14.47
CA ARG A 129 -4.25 -6.28 -14.76
C ARG A 129 -5.66 -5.73 -14.97
N THR A 130 -6.52 -6.47 -15.64
CA THR A 130 -7.91 -6.05 -15.89
C THR A 130 -8.74 -6.01 -14.62
N SER A 131 -8.59 -6.98 -13.71
CA SER A 131 -9.34 -6.97 -12.44
C SER A 131 -8.84 -5.86 -11.51
N VAL A 132 -7.54 -5.59 -11.47
CA VAL A 132 -6.97 -4.43 -10.76
C VAL A 132 -7.47 -3.12 -11.37
N ALA A 133 -7.48 -2.97 -12.69
CA ALA A 133 -8.00 -1.75 -13.34
C ALA A 133 -9.50 -1.55 -13.11
N THR A 134 -10.28 -2.64 -13.10
CA THR A 134 -11.72 -2.57 -12.83
C THR A 134 -12.01 -2.16 -11.38
N THR A 135 -11.19 -2.61 -10.43
CA THR A 135 -11.39 -2.33 -9.01
C THR A 135 -10.80 -0.99 -8.58
N GLN A 136 -9.61 -0.63 -9.07
CA GLN A 136 -8.82 0.51 -8.60
C GLN A 136 -8.77 1.68 -9.61
N GLY A 137 -9.17 1.46 -10.87
CA GLY A 137 -8.98 2.41 -11.97
C GLY A 137 -7.65 2.22 -12.72
N SER A 138 -7.60 2.63 -13.99
CA SER A 138 -6.48 2.33 -14.91
C SER A 138 -5.13 2.94 -14.50
N LEU A 139 -5.13 4.13 -13.90
CA LEU A 139 -3.91 4.82 -13.45
C LEU A 139 -3.32 4.13 -12.23
N VAL A 140 -4.15 3.88 -11.21
CA VAL A 140 -3.74 3.16 -10.00
C VAL A 140 -3.28 1.75 -10.35
N ALA A 141 -3.97 1.07 -11.26
CA ALA A 141 -3.53 -0.23 -11.75
C ALA A 141 -2.16 -0.18 -12.44
N SER A 142 -1.87 0.88 -13.21
CA SER A 142 -0.55 1.04 -13.81
C SER A 142 0.54 1.20 -12.77
N GLU A 143 0.26 1.94 -11.69
CA GLU A 143 1.20 2.10 -10.57
C GLU A 143 1.36 0.83 -9.74
N ILE A 144 0.30 0.09 -9.47
CA ILE A 144 0.37 -1.24 -8.82
C ILE A 144 1.27 -2.18 -9.64
N PHE A 145 1.14 -2.16 -10.97
CA PHE A 145 2.00 -2.96 -11.85
C PHE A 145 3.42 -2.41 -12.03
N ASN A 146 3.67 -1.13 -11.75
CA ASN A 146 5.02 -0.59 -11.61
C ASN A 146 5.67 -1.14 -10.33
N VAL A 147 4.99 -1.03 -9.19
CA VAL A 147 5.44 -1.53 -7.88
C VAL A 147 5.67 -3.04 -7.92
N LEU A 148 4.79 -3.81 -8.56
CA LEU A 148 5.01 -5.25 -8.78
C LEU A 148 6.36 -5.51 -9.47
N ARG A 149 6.71 -4.74 -10.50
CA ARG A 149 7.96 -4.91 -11.24
C ARG A 149 9.19 -4.42 -10.48
N SER A 150 9.08 -3.31 -9.75
CA SER A 150 10.21 -2.71 -9.03
C SER A 150 10.44 -3.27 -7.63
N GLY A 151 9.43 -3.91 -7.05
CA GLY A 151 9.38 -4.22 -5.62
C GLY A 151 9.20 -2.97 -4.76
N ALA A 152 9.07 -3.20 -3.45
CA ALA A 152 8.97 -2.17 -2.42
C ALA A 152 9.45 -2.72 -1.06
N SER A 153 9.96 -1.85 -0.20
CA SER A 153 10.28 -2.21 1.19
C SER A 153 9.99 -1.04 2.11
N ARG A 154 9.40 -1.31 3.28
CA ARG A 154 9.06 -0.28 4.28
C ARG A 154 8.94 -0.89 5.68
N THR A 155 9.22 -0.08 6.69
CA THR A 155 8.81 -0.36 8.07
C THR A 155 7.55 0.45 8.37
N THR A 156 6.47 -0.23 8.77
CA THR A 156 5.19 0.40 9.10
C THR A 156 5.29 1.25 10.37
N SER A 157 4.29 2.08 10.65
CA SER A 157 4.23 2.85 11.90
C SER A 157 4.14 1.97 13.14
N THR A 158 3.74 0.71 13.00
CA THR A 158 3.71 -0.30 14.08
C THR A 158 5.04 -1.05 14.24
N GLY A 159 6.05 -0.75 13.41
CA GLY A 159 7.39 -1.36 13.48
C GLY A 159 7.56 -2.64 12.67
N GLU A 160 6.56 -3.05 11.88
CA GLU A 160 6.64 -4.24 11.02
C GLU A 160 7.44 -3.92 9.76
N ALA A 161 8.51 -4.69 9.49
CA ALA A 161 9.26 -4.59 8.24
C ALA A 161 8.62 -5.49 7.17
N ILE A 162 8.19 -4.89 6.07
CA ILE A 162 7.52 -5.57 4.96
C ILE A 162 8.33 -5.34 3.69
N THR A 163 8.52 -6.40 2.90
CA THR A 163 9.23 -6.35 1.62
C THR A 163 8.45 -7.12 0.57
N LEU A 164 8.07 -6.42 -0.50
CA LEU A 164 7.62 -6.99 -1.76
C LEU A 164 8.82 -7.07 -2.68
N ALA A 165 9.27 -8.30 -2.98
CA ALA A 165 10.34 -8.50 -3.96
C ALA A 165 9.89 -8.10 -5.37
N PRO A 166 10.79 -7.59 -6.24
CA PRO A 166 10.50 -7.36 -7.65
C PRO A 166 9.96 -8.62 -8.34
N GLN A 167 8.90 -8.48 -9.14
CA GLN A 167 8.24 -9.56 -9.85
C GLN A 167 8.45 -9.46 -11.37
N ALA A 168 8.67 -10.60 -12.03
CA ALA A 168 8.66 -10.68 -13.47
C ALA A 168 7.21 -10.67 -13.97
N VAL A 169 6.71 -9.50 -14.40
CA VAL A 169 5.41 -9.40 -15.08
C VAL A 169 5.65 -9.42 -16.58
N THR A 170 5.43 -10.57 -17.22
CA THR A 170 5.51 -10.69 -18.68
C THR A 170 4.39 -9.88 -19.31
N SER A 171 4.71 -8.87 -20.11
CA SER A 171 3.72 -8.23 -20.96
C SER A 171 3.19 -9.29 -21.92
N ALA A 172 1.92 -9.70 -21.76
CA ALA A 172 1.23 -10.42 -22.82
C ALA A 172 1.35 -9.56 -24.09
N GLY A 173 2.03 -10.07 -25.11
CA GLY A 173 2.35 -9.31 -26.31
C GLY A 173 1.08 -8.72 -26.93
N THR A 174 0.98 -7.40 -26.96
CA THR A 174 -0.06 -6.69 -27.70
C THR A 174 0.31 -6.64 -29.17
N SER A 175 -0.03 -7.71 -29.89
CA SER A 175 -0.19 -7.64 -31.34
C SER A 175 -1.50 -6.91 -31.66
N GLY A 176 -1.40 -5.62 -32.03
CA GLY A 176 -2.32 -4.94 -32.95
C GLY A 176 -3.53 -4.18 -32.37
N ALA A 177 -3.69 -2.95 -32.89
CA ALA A 177 -4.83 -2.01 -32.86
C ALA A 177 -5.02 -1.19 -31.55
N ALA A 178 -5.14 0.14 -31.56
CA ALA A 178 -5.19 1.13 -32.64
C ALA A 178 -4.59 2.46 -32.13
N SER A 179 -3.81 3.10 -33.01
CA SER A 179 -3.49 4.53 -32.91
C SER A 179 -4.79 5.32 -32.99
N VAL A 180 -5.20 5.92 -31.87
CA VAL A 180 -6.17 7.02 -31.88
C VAL A 180 -5.42 8.28 -32.26
N ASP A 181 -5.55 8.63 -33.54
CA ASP A 181 -5.17 9.93 -34.08
C ASP A 181 -6.11 11.00 -33.48
N ALA A 182 -5.63 11.71 -32.48
CA ALA A 182 -6.11 13.04 -32.10
C ALA A 182 -4.88 13.94 -32.06
N PRO A 183 -4.93 15.18 -32.55
CA PRO A 183 -3.75 16.02 -32.61
C PRO A 183 -3.42 16.48 -31.19
N ALA A 184 -2.64 15.68 -30.46
CA ALA A 184 -1.85 16.21 -29.37
C ALA A 184 -0.81 17.12 -30.03
N ALA A 185 -0.89 18.42 -29.76
CA ALA A 185 0.24 19.31 -29.98
C ALA A 185 1.48 18.59 -29.44
N ALA A 186 2.51 18.42 -30.28
CA ALA A 186 3.64 17.56 -30.03
C ALA A 186 4.33 17.92 -28.70
N ALA A 187 3.87 17.31 -27.61
CA ALA A 187 4.50 17.37 -26.32
C ALA A 187 5.78 16.57 -26.44
N THR A 188 6.91 17.27 -26.36
CA THR A 188 8.20 16.59 -26.25
C THR A 188 8.23 15.87 -24.90
N ALA A 189 8.76 14.65 -24.85
CA ALA A 189 8.92 13.96 -23.57
C ALA A 189 9.82 14.80 -22.64
N SER A 190 9.43 14.91 -21.37
CA SER A 190 10.25 15.55 -20.35
C SER A 190 11.62 14.84 -20.22
N PRO A 191 12.73 15.60 -20.08
CA PRO A 191 14.06 15.01 -19.89
C PRO A 191 14.17 14.19 -18.59
N ASP A 192 13.48 14.63 -17.54
CA ASP A 192 13.63 14.10 -16.18
C ASP A 192 12.57 13.05 -15.83
N TYR A 193 11.39 13.15 -16.44
CA TYR A 193 10.28 12.22 -16.24
C TYR A 193 9.61 11.91 -17.59
N PRO A 194 10.06 10.89 -18.33
CA PRO A 194 9.66 10.66 -19.73
C PRO A 194 8.17 10.53 -20.00
N SER A 195 7.38 10.17 -18.97
CA SER A 195 5.91 10.09 -19.07
C SER A 195 5.21 11.44 -18.94
N ALA A 196 5.92 12.52 -18.58
CA ALA A 196 5.38 13.87 -18.52
C ALA A 196 5.45 14.58 -19.87
N SER A 197 4.44 15.40 -20.12
CA SER A 197 4.40 16.35 -21.23
C SER A 197 5.29 17.55 -20.90
N TRP A 198 6.27 17.89 -21.74
CA TRP A 198 7.06 19.11 -21.57
C TRP A 198 6.31 20.34 -22.11
N ILE A 199 5.96 21.27 -21.23
CA ILE A 199 5.35 22.56 -21.58
C ILE A 199 6.05 23.66 -20.76
N PRO A 200 7.03 24.38 -21.35
CA PRO A 200 7.84 25.30 -20.59
C PRO A 200 7.03 26.52 -20.13
N ALA A 201 7.30 26.97 -18.90
CA ALA A 201 6.93 28.30 -18.43
C ALA A 201 7.63 29.39 -19.25
N ASP A 202 7.12 30.62 -19.18
CA ASP A 202 7.81 31.78 -19.76
C ASP A 202 9.17 31.98 -19.05
N PRO A 203 10.27 32.23 -19.77
CA PRO A 203 11.60 32.43 -19.17
C PRO A 203 11.67 33.58 -18.14
N SER A 204 10.73 34.53 -18.17
CA SER A 204 10.65 35.61 -17.17
C SER A 204 10.16 35.13 -15.79
N ASN A 205 9.61 33.91 -15.69
CA ASN A 205 9.00 33.38 -14.47
C ASN A 205 9.89 32.43 -13.66
N TYR A 206 11.12 32.16 -14.11
CA TYR A 206 12.06 31.30 -13.39
C TYR A 206 13.51 31.70 -13.60
N SER A 207 14.37 31.24 -12.68
CA SER A 207 15.82 31.37 -12.79
C SER A 207 16.42 30.06 -13.31
N THR A 208 17.28 30.13 -14.31
CA THR A 208 18.05 28.97 -14.77
C THR A 208 19.12 28.59 -13.74
N ALA A 209 19.32 27.29 -13.51
CA ALA A 209 20.30 26.75 -12.58
C ALA A 209 20.85 25.42 -13.08
N ASN A 210 22.15 25.18 -12.92
CA ASN A 210 22.76 23.87 -13.19
C ASN A 210 22.80 23.04 -11.91
N ARG A 211 21.67 22.41 -11.56
CA ARG A 211 21.57 21.54 -10.38
C ARG A 211 22.29 20.20 -10.61
N THR A 212 22.96 19.64 -9.61
CA THR A 212 22.98 20.02 -8.18
C THR A 212 24.09 21.01 -7.78
N HIS A 213 24.84 21.57 -8.73
CA HIS A 213 25.93 22.51 -8.44
C HIS A 213 25.39 23.86 -7.97
N ASP A 214 24.43 24.43 -8.70
CA ASP A 214 23.75 25.67 -8.35
C ASP A 214 22.46 25.38 -7.58
N TYR A 215 22.20 26.11 -6.49
CA TYR A 215 20.98 26.00 -5.68
C TYR A 215 20.54 24.54 -5.39
N PRO A 216 21.32 23.78 -4.60
CA PRO A 216 20.99 22.40 -4.24
C PRO A 216 19.56 22.29 -3.69
N ILE A 217 18.85 21.22 -4.05
CA ILE A 217 17.47 21.00 -3.61
C ILE A 217 17.49 20.47 -2.18
N ASP A 218 16.92 21.24 -1.25
CA ASP A 218 16.75 20.86 0.16
C ASP A 218 15.27 20.80 0.60
N MET A 219 14.36 21.30 -0.24
CA MET A 219 12.93 21.36 0.02
C MET A 219 12.11 20.99 -1.22
N ILE A 220 10.98 20.32 -0.99
CA ILE A 220 9.93 20.11 -1.96
C ILE A 220 8.72 20.94 -1.52
N VAL A 221 8.25 21.83 -2.39
CA VAL A 221 7.03 22.62 -2.18
C VAL A 221 5.92 22.01 -3.05
N ILE A 222 4.81 21.68 -2.41
CA ILE A 222 3.61 21.15 -3.09
C ILE A 222 2.53 22.23 -2.96
N HIS A 223 2.12 22.78 -4.10
CA HIS A 223 0.99 23.68 -4.20
C HIS A 223 -0.22 22.91 -4.73
N ASP A 224 -1.39 23.16 -4.17
CA ASP A 224 -2.64 22.84 -4.82
C ASP A 224 -3.01 23.93 -5.84
N ILE A 225 -3.78 23.55 -6.86
CA ILE A 225 -4.20 24.45 -7.93
C ILE A 225 -5.63 24.87 -7.63
N GLU A 226 -5.82 26.15 -7.37
CA GLU A 226 -7.15 26.76 -7.29
C GLU A 226 -7.69 26.98 -8.71
N GLY A 227 -8.16 25.89 -9.34
CA GLY A 227 -8.61 25.88 -10.73
C GLY A 227 -8.23 24.59 -11.46
N SER A 228 -8.01 24.68 -12.78
CA SER A 228 -7.60 23.54 -13.60
C SER A 228 -6.08 23.50 -13.80
N ALA A 229 -5.52 22.33 -14.09
CA ALA A 229 -4.12 22.21 -14.50
C ALA A 229 -3.80 23.09 -15.72
N ALA A 230 -4.72 23.17 -16.69
CA ALA A 230 -4.57 23.99 -17.88
C ALA A 230 -4.49 25.49 -17.56
N SER A 231 -5.29 25.98 -16.60
CA SER A 231 -5.22 27.39 -16.18
C SER A 231 -3.90 27.70 -15.47
N ALA A 232 -3.39 26.79 -14.62
CA ALA A 232 -2.08 26.98 -14.00
C ALA A 232 -0.94 27.01 -15.03
N ILE A 233 -0.97 26.11 -16.02
CA ILE A 233 0.02 26.10 -17.12
C ILE A 233 -0.04 27.41 -17.92
N GLN A 234 -1.24 27.90 -18.22
CA GLN A 234 -1.43 29.17 -18.93
C GLN A 234 -0.87 30.36 -18.13
N ASP A 235 -1.04 30.36 -16.82
CA ASP A 235 -0.46 31.36 -15.92
C ASP A 235 1.08 31.31 -15.96
N PHE A 236 1.68 30.12 -15.90
CA PHE A 236 3.13 29.96 -16.00
C PHE A 236 3.71 30.41 -17.35
N GLN A 237 2.92 30.36 -18.42
CA GLN A 237 3.30 30.87 -19.75
C GLN A 237 3.08 32.38 -19.90
N THR A 238 2.44 33.04 -18.93
CA THR A 238 2.20 34.48 -19.00
C THR A 238 3.47 35.24 -18.57
N PRO A 239 4.02 36.14 -19.40
CA PRO A 239 5.24 36.88 -19.06
C PRO A 239 5.08 37.69 -17.77
N ASN A 240 6.07 37.62 -16.88
CA ASN A 240 6.12 38.31 -15.58
C ASN A 240 5.00 37.92 -14.61
N TYR A 241 4.39 36.75 -14.77
CA TYR A 241 3.45 36.20 -13.78
C TYR A 241 4.13 35.85 -12.45
N ALA A 242 5.46 35.69 -12.47
CA ALA A 242 6.31 35.40 -11.31
C ALA A 242 6.00 34.06 -10.62
N ALA A 243 5.53 33.07 -11.38
CA ALA A 243 5.36 31.70 -10.91
C ALA A 243 5.74 30.66 -11.97
N SER A 244 6.32 29.55 -11.51
CA SER A 244 6.63 28.36 -12.28
C SER A 244 6.59 27.14 -11.35
N ALA A 245 6.43 25.95 -11.91
CA ALA A 245 6.50 24.70 -11.17
C ALA A 245 7.41 23.71 -11.92
N HIS A 246 8.02 22.77 -11.18
CA HIS A 246 8.77 21.67 -11.80
C HIS A 246 7.84 20.61 -12.37
N TYR A 247 6.68 20.38 -11.74
CA TYR A 247 5.67 19.44 -12.22
C TYR A 247 4.28 19.96 -11.88
N VAL A 248 3.33 19.72 -12.79
CA VAL A 248 1.89 19.88 -12.58
C VAL A 248 1.24 18.52 -12.73
N VAL A 249 0.46 18.12 -11.73
CA VAL A 249 -0.31 16.87 -11.75
C VAL A 249 -1.79 17.21 -11.89
N GLY A 250 -2.40 16.82 -13.01
CA GLY A 250 -3.83 16.97 -13.27
C GLY A 250 -4.67 16.02 -12.43
N TYR A 251 -5.98 16.33 -12.32
CA TYR A 251 -6.94 15.48 -11.60
C TYR A 251 -7.08 14.08 -12.23
N ASP A 252 -6.84 13.99 -13.54
CA ASP A 252 -6.77 12.77 -14.33
C ASP A 252 -5.39 12.09 -14.28
N GLY A 253 -4.48 12.57 -13.43
CA GLY A 253 -3.12 12.05 -13.30
C GLY A 253 -2.20 12.38 -14.47
N ALA A 254 -2.60 13.24 -15.42
CA ALA A 254 -1.70 13.75 -16.43
C ALA A 254 -0.59 14.58 -15.77
N ILE A 255 0.67 14.33 -16.16
CA ILE A 255 1.83 15.02 -15.60
C ILE A 255 2.41 15.94 -16.68
N THR A 256 2.58 17.21 -16.34
CA THR A 256 3.29 18.20 -17.16
C THR A 256 4.55 18.65 -16.43
N GLN A 257 5.63 18.85 -17.18
CA GLN A 257 6.88 19.45 -16.72
C GLN A 257 7.12 20.76 -17.45
#